data_AF-F7NFW1-F1
#
_entry.id   AF-F7NFW1-F1
#
_cell.length_a   1.000
_cell.length_b   1.000
_cell.length_c   1.000
_cell.angle_alpha   90.00
_cell.angle_beta   90.00
_cell.angle_gamma   90.00
#
_symmetry.space_group_name_H-M   'P 1'
#
loop_
_entity.id
_entity.type
_entity.pdbx_description
1 polymer ?
#
loop_
_entity_poly.entity_id
_entity_poly.type
_entity_poly.pdbx_seq_one_letter_code
_entity_poly.pdbx_strand_id
1 'polypeptide(L)' 'MGGQAKQMIDDGMVMVNQQVTLEKRKKIHPGDIISVQGIGRWQVKLEQ' A
#
# COMPACT_ATOMS: atom_id res chain seq x y z
N MET A 1 13.74 -3.39 -12.35
CA MET A 1 13.25 -2.11 -11.77
C MET A 1 12.40 -2.41 -10.52
N GLY A 2 13.00 -2.79 -9.39
CA GLY A 2 12.26 -3.14 -8.16
C GLY A 2 12.04 -1.98 -7.18
N GLY A 3 12.44 -0.76 -7.55
CA GLY A 3 12.48 0.39 -6.64
C GLY A 3 11.23 1.29 -6.66
N GLN A 4 10.33 1.11 -7.63
CA GLN A 4 9.17 2.01 -7.79
C GLN A 4 8.25 2.00 -6.57
N ALA A 5 8.02 0.82 -5.97
CA ALA A 5 7.23 0.72 -4.74
C ALA A 5 7.87 1.49 -3.56
N LYS A 6 9.20 1.43 -3.43
CA LYS A 6 9.92 2.16 -2.36
C LYS A 6 9.72 3.67 -2.53
N GLN A 7 9.87 4.16 -3.75
CA GLN A 7 9.74 5.59 -4.04
C GLN A 7 8.30 6.08 -3.81
N MET A 8 7.29 5.34 -4.27
CA MET A 8 5.88 5.69 -4.00
C MET A 8 5.55 5.73 -2.50
N ILE A 9 6.17 4.85 -1.71
CA ILE A 9 6.02 4.87 -0.24
C ILE A 9 6.72 6.09 0.36
N ASP A 10 7.96 6.42 -0.06
CA ASP A 10 8.67 7.63 0.40
C ASP A 10 7.93 8.92 0.01
N ASP A 11 7.32 8.95 -1.18
CA ASP A 11 6.56 10.09 -1.71
C ASP A 11 5.16 10.24 -1.07
N GLY A 12 4.78 9.34 -0.15
CA GLY A 12 3.48 9.39 0.54
C GLY A 12 2.29 9.05 -0.35
N MET A 13 2.52 8.42 -1.51
CA MET A 13 1.46 8.06 -2.46
C MET A 13 0.68 6.82 -2.08
N VAL A 14 1.16 6.06 -1.09
CA VAL A 14 0.57 4.79 -0.63
C VAL A 14 -0.19 5.00 0.68
N MET A 15 -1.42 4.53 0.71
CA MET A 15 -2.29 4.54 1.87
C MET A 15 -2.72 3.13 2.24
N VAL A 16 -2.78 2.84 3.53
CA VAL A 16 -3.37 1.62 4.09
C VAL A 16 -4.54 2.04 4.98
N ASN A 17 -5.72 1.51 4.72
CA ASN A 17 -6.96 1.85 5.45
C ASN A 17 -7.21 3.37 5.52
N GLN A 18 -7.02 4.05 4.39
CA GLN A 18 -7.17 5.51 4.25
C GLN A 18 -6.12 6.36 4.98
N GLN A 19 -5.08 5.75 5.55
CA GLN A 19 -3.98 6.46 6.19
C GLN A 19 -2.70 6.37 5.34
N VAL A 20 -2.08 7.51 5.03
CA VAL A 20 -0.79 7.56 4.33
C VAL A 20 0.27 6.82 5.15
N THR A 21 1.02 5.94 4.50
CA THR A 21 2.10 5.18 5.13
C THR A 21 3.42 5.39 4.41
N LEU A 22 4.46 5.67 5.19
CA LEU A 22 5.86 5.74 4.72
C LEU A 22 6.65 4.48 5.12
N GLU A 23 5.98 3.50 5.74
CA GLU A 23 6.57 2.27 6.26
C GLU A 23 6.77 1.23 5.15
N LYS A 24 8.02 1.05 4.69
CA LYS A 24 8.39 0.13 3.58
C LYS A 24 8.17 -1.36 3.86
N ARG A 25 8.00 -1.74 5.13
CA ARG A 25 7.81 -3.15 5.57
C ARG A 25 6.63 -3.28 6.52
N LYS A 26 5.62 -2.41 6.38
CA LYS A 26 4.39 -2.52 7.16
C LYS A 26 3.78 -3.90 6.92
N LYS A 27 3.44 -4.60 8.00
CA LYS A 27 2.67 -5.84 7.88
C LYS A 27 1.26 -5.49 7.41
N ILE A 28 0.85 -6.11 6.32
CA ILE A 28 -0.49 -5.98 5.78
C ILE A 28 -1.25 -7.25 6.13
N HIS A 29 -2.46 -7.07 6.62
CA HIS A 29 -3.34 -8.13 7.07
C HIS A 29 -4.54 -8.27 6.13
N PRO A 30 -5.12 -9.48 6.03
CA PRO A 30 -6.39 -9.68 5.34
C PRO A 30 -7.46 -8.73 5.86
N GLY A 31 -8.18 -8.10 4.94
CA GLY A 31 -9.13 -7.02 5.24
C GLY A 31 -8.54 -5.62 5.05
N ASP A 32 -7.22 -5.46 5.07
CA ASP A 32 -6.60 -4.16 4.81
C ASP A 32 -6.87 -3.68 3.40
N ILE A 33 -7.02 -2.36 3.28
CA ILE A 33 -7.28 -1.71 2.01
C ILE A 33 -6.11 -0.82 1.64
N ILE A 34 -5.37 -1.23 0.61
CA ILE A 34 -4.26 -0.48 0.05
C ILE A 34 -4.80 0.43 -1.05
N SER A 35 -4.49 1.72 -0.99
CA SER A 35 -4.79 2.68 -2.07
C SER A 35 -3.49 3.34 -2.51
N VAL A 36 -3.29 3.47 -3.81
CA VAL A 36 -2.15 4.20 -4.38
C VAL A 36 -2.70 5.33 -5.24
N GLN A 37 -2.31 6.56 -4.91
CA GLN A 37 -2.83 7.76 -5.55
C GLN A 37 -2.60 7.71 -7.06
N GLY A 38 -3.68 7.88 -7.84
CA GLY A 38 -3.62 7.86 -9.30
C GLY A 38 -3.45 6.49 -9.95
N ILE A 39 -3.35 5.40 -9.19
CA ILE A 39 -3.21 4.03 -9.73
C ILE A 39 -4.45 3.19 -9.44
N GLY A 40 -4.91 3.18 -8.18
CA GLY A 40 -6.07 2.38 -7.82
C GLY A 40 -6.13 1.99 -6.34
N ARG A 41 -7.04 1.06 -6.04
CA ARG A 41 -7.33 0.58 -4.70
C ARG A 41 -7.54 -0.93 -4.71
N TRP A 42 -6.92 -1.61 -3.75
CA TRP A 42 -6.95 -3.06 -3.59
C TRP A 42 -7.32 -3.42 -2.15
N GLN A 43 -8.13 -4.44 -1.98
CA GLN A 43 -8.41 -5.04 -0.68
C GLN A 43 -7.64 -6.35 -0.58
N VAL A 44 -6.85 -6.50 0.48
CA VAL A 44 -6.15 -7.75 0.77
C VAL A 44 -7.17 -8.77 1.22
N LYS A 45 -7.26 -9.88 0.47
CA LYS A 45 -8.10 -11.03 0.81
C LYS A 45 -7.21 -12.16 1.30
N LEU A 46 -7.72 -12.93 2.26
CA LEU A 46 -7.24 -14.29 2.47
C LEU A 46 -7.76 -15.11 1.30
N GLU A 47 -6.88 -15.54 0.41
CA GLU A 47 -7.19 -16.68 -0.44
C GLU A 47 -7.19 -17.93 0.45
N GLN A 48 -8.27 -18.70 0.39
CA GLN A 48 -8.42 -19.99 1.07
C GLN A 48 -7.97 -21.12 0.15
#